data_AF-A0A1J3EDR6-F1
#
_entry.id   AF-A0A1J3EDR6-F1
#
_cell.length_a   1.000
_cell.length_b   1.000
_cell.length_c   1.000
_cell.angle_alpha   90.00
_cell.angle_beta   90.00
_cell.angle_gamma   90.00
#
_symmetry.space_group_name_H-M   'P 1'
#
loop_
_entity.id
_entity.type
_entity.pdbx_description
1 polymer ?
#
loop_
_entity_poly.entity_id
_entity_poly.type
_entity_poly.pdbx_seq_one_letter_code
_entity_poly.pdbx_strand_id
1 'polypeptide(L)'
;KLKKASNVDQSSYSLSFLFLLLRLRKQNKMGDMSLSNINHEDAVALDIKPSYVSETPLPFLTPNKDKSSSSPLFSLHFFQKLIAELVGTYYLVFAGCASIAVNAQHNNAVTLVGIAVVWGLVVMVLIYSLGHISAHFNPAVTIALASCRRFPLNQVPAYIAVQVIGSISASATLRLLFDLNNDVCGKKHDVFLGSYPSGSDLQGFAMEFIITAFLMFVVCAVTTGNRTSAELEGLIIGATISLNVIFGAEVSGSSMNPARSLGPALVWGCYKGIWIYLLAPTLGAVSAAWICKLLPSTQKKEN
;
A
#
# COMPACT_ATOMS: atom_id res chain seq x y z
N LYS A 1 17.31 19.84 48.08
CA LYS A 1 17.53 20.74 46.91
C LYS A 1 17.87 19.88 45.71
N LEU A 2 16.92 19.56 44.81
CA LEU A 2 17.19 19.03 43.47
C LEU A 2 15.90 19.17 42.65
N LYS A 3 15.80 20.26 41.90
CA LYS A 3 14.80 20.50 40.86
C LYS A 3 15.42 21.48 39.88
N LYS A 4 15.99 20.99 38.76
CA LYS A 4 16.03 21.71 37.47
C LYS A 4 16.67 20.87 36.36
N ALA A 5 16.14 21.10 35.17
CA ALA A 5 16.67 20.80 33.83
C ALA A 5 16.30 19.44 33.21
N SER A 6 15.18 19.41 32.49
CA SER A 6 15.18 19.48 31.01
C SER A 6 13.75 19.34 30.46
N ASN A 7 13.05 20.48 30.34
CA ASN A 7 11.97 20.59 29.35
C ASN A 7 12.65 20.92 28.03
N VAL A 8 12.70 19.95 27.12
CA VAL A 8 13.08 20.19 25.72
C VAL A 8 11.79 20.40 24.95
N ASP A 9 11.67 21.56 24.32
CA ASP A 9 10.46 22.10 23.70
C ASP A 9 9.93 21.22 22.55
N GLN A 10 8.75 20.65 22.77
CA GLN A 10 7.96 19.93 21.76
C GLN A 10 7.32 20.89 20.73
N SER A 11 7.38 22.20 20.96
CA SER A 11 6.81 23.24 20.09
C SER A 11 7.66 23.53 18.83
N SER A 12 8.97 23.25 18.86
CA SER A 12 9.89 23.60 17.78
C SER A 12 9.78 22.70 16.54
N TYR A 13 9.34 21.44 16.71
CA TYR A 13 9.14 20.50 15.59
C TYR A 13 7.86 20.80 14.80
N SER A 14 6.80 21.25 15.50
CA SER A 14 5.52 21.62 14.87
C SER A 14 5.65 22.86 13.98
N LEU A 15 6.40 23.87 14.43
CA LEU A 15 6.68 25.06 13.62
C LEU A 15 7.53 24.74 12.39
N SER A 16 8.56 23.90 12.54
CA SER A 16 9.46 23.54 11.43
C SER A 16 8.74 22.79 10.30
N PHE A 17 7.76 21.96 10.66
CA PHE A 17 6.90 21.25 9.69
C PHE A 17 5.91 22.21 9.00
N LEU A 18 5.35 23.15 9.74
CA LEU A 18 4.48 24.19 9.18
C LEU A 18 5.25 25.13 8.22
N PHE A 19 6.50 25.48 8.55
CA PHE A 19 7.37 26.25 7.66
C PHE A 19 7.77 25.48 6.40
N LEU A 20 7.96 24.16 6.48
CA LEU A 20 8.21 23.32 5.31
C LEU A 20 6.98 23.27 4.40
N LEU A 21 5.77 23.11 4.95
CA LEU A 21 4.51 23.13 4.19
C LEU A 21 4.25 24.50 3.55
N LEU A 22 4.57 25.60 4.24
CA LEU A 22 4.47 26.95 3.68
C LEU A 22 5.51 27.21 2.58
N ARG A 23 6.73 26.65 2.69
CA ARG A 23 7.73 26.69 1.61
C ARG A 23 7.30 25.89 0.39
N LEU A 24 6.71 24.72 0.58
CA LEU A 24 6.19 23.88 -0.51
C LEU A 24 4.98 24.53 -1.20
N ARG A 25 4.13 25.24 -0.45
CA ARG A 25 3.02 26.03 -1.00
C ARG A 25 3.50 27.25 -1.79
N LYS A 26 4.64 27.86 -1.43
CA LYS A 26 5.23 28.99 -2.16
C LYS A 26 5.98 28.58 -3.43
N GLN A 27 6.38 27.31 -3.54
CA GLN A 27 7.04 26.75 -4.73
C GLN A 27 6.04 26.35 -5.83
N ASN A 28 4.75 26.18 -5.51
CA ASN A 28 3.70 25.88 -6.49
C ASN A 28 2.79 27.08 -6.71
N LYS A 29 3.08 27.81 -7.79
CA LYS A 29 2.32 28.91 -8.45
C LYS A 29 2.32 30.28 -7.76
N MET A 30 2.97 31.23 -8.42
CA MET A 30 2.34 32.51 -8.76
C MET A 30 2.97 33.07 -10.04
N GLY A 31 2.26 32.91 -11.16
CA GLY A 31 2.24 33.94 -12.19
C GLY A 31 1.24 34.99 -11.74
N ASP A 32 1.66 36.25 -11.83
CA ASP A 32 0.94 37.42 -11.36
C ASP A 32 -0.47 37.56 -11.98
N MET A 33 -1.43 37.96 -11.15
CA MET A 33 -2.54 38.80 -11.60
C MET A 33 -3.09 39.60 -10.43
N SER A 34 -2.96 40.92 -10.53
CA SER A 34 -3.49 41.91 -9.62
C SER A 34 -5.01 42.01 -9.71
N LEU A 35 -5.66 42.25 -8.57
CA LEU A 35 -7.03 42.74 -8.51
C LEU A 35 -7.12 44.14 -9.16
N SER A 36 -8.00 44.28 -10.16
CA SER A 36 -8.62 45.56 -10.49
C SER A 36 -10.12 45.37 -10.71
N ASN A 37 -10.87 46.37 -10.25
CA ASN A 37 -12.30 46.39 -9.97
C ASN A 37 -13.25 46.12 -11.16
N ILE A 38 -14.44 45.68 -10.78
CA ILE A 38 -15.67 45.44 -11.55
C ILE A 38 -16.23 46.77 -12.10
N ASN A 39 -16.69 46.81 -13.36
CA ASN A 39 -18.06 47.18 -13.79
C ASN A 39 -18.20 47.51 -15.30
N HIS A 40 -19.37 47.12 -15.80
CA HIS A 40 -20.09 47.51 -17.02
C HIS A 40 -19.74 46.91 -18.39
N GLU A 41 -20.79 46.27 -18.93
CA GLU A 41 -21.21 46.11 -20.33
C GLU A 41 -20.21 46.54 -21.41
N ASP A 42 -19.79 45.59 -22.23
CA ASP A 42 -19.82 45.70 -23.70
C ASP A 42 -19.45 44.36 -24.32
N ALA A 43 -20.39 43.79 -25.09
CA ALA A 43 -20.16 42.61 -25.90
C ALA A 43 -19.33 42.98 -27.14
N VAL A 44 -18.19 42.31 -27.34
CA VAL A 44 -17.47 42.33 -28.62
C VAL A 44 -17.22 40.89 -29.05
N ALA A 45 -17.98 40.47 -30.07
CA ALA A 45 -17.74 39.23 -30.78
C ALA A 45 -16.48 39.37 -31.65
N LEU A 46 -15.56 38.41 -31.56
CA LEU A 46 -14.43 38.27 -32.49
C LEU A 46 -14.64 37.02 -33.34
N ASP A 47 -15.12 37.26 -34.56
CA ASP A 47 -15.15 36.34 -35.69
C ASP A 47 -13.73 36.22 -36.27
N ILE A 48 -13.12 35.03 -36.19
CA ILE A 48 -11.83 34.74 -36.83
C ILE A 48 -12.06 33.60 -37.83
N LYS A 49 -12.10 33.95 -39.11
CA LYS A 49 -12.07 33.00 -40.23
C LYS A 49 -10.69 32.32 -40.32
N PRO A 50 -10.61 30.99 -40.46
CA PRO A 50 -9.34 30.32 -40.70
C PRO A 50 -8.89 30.51 -42.15
N SER A 51 -7.66 30.99 -42.32
CA SER A 51 -6.97 31.07 -43.61
C SER A 51 -6.47 29.69 -44.04
N TYR A 52 -6.79 29.30 -45.28
CA TYR A 52 -6.28 28.10 -45.94
C TYR A 52 -4.75 28.18 -46.10
N VAL A 53 -4.04 27.18 -45.57
CA VAL A 53 -2.65 26.89 -45.98
C VAL A 53 -2.69 25.66 -46.88
N SER A 54 -2.25 25.85 -48.12
CA SER A 54 -2.06 24.81 -49.13
C SER A 54 -0.72 24.12 -48.91
N GLU A 55 -0.71 22.90 -48.38
CA GLU A 55 0.46 22.02 -48.45
C GLU A 55 0.22 20.85 -49.42
N THR A 56 1.16 20.69 -50.34
CA THR A 56 1.23 19.65 -51.37
C THR A 56 1.63 18.30 -50.76
N PRO A 57 1.10 17.15 -51.23
CA PRO A 57 1.47 15.85 -50.66
C PRO A 57 2.80 15.33 -51.23
N LEU A 58 3.79 15.10 -50.36
CA LEU A 58 5.01 14.34 -50.66
C LEU A 58 4.73 12.83 -50.61
N PRO A 59 5.47 12.00 -51.39
CA PRO A 59 5.08 10.63 -51.72
C PRO A 59 5.29 9.62 -50.58
N PHE A 60 4.42 8.62 -50.59
CA PHE A 60 4.43 7.39 -49.78
C PHE A 60 5.84 6.80 -49.56
N LEU A 61 6.28 6.76 -48.30
CA LEU A 61 7.27 5.80 -47.81
C LEU A 61 6.52 4.72 -47.04
N THR A 62 6.40 3.54 -47.64
CA THR A 62 5.94 2.33 -46.95
C THR A 62 7.05 1.83 -46.02
N PRO A 63 6.81 1.63 -44.71
CA PRO A 63 7.77 0.91 -43.89
C PRO A 63 7.67 -0.58 -44.22
N ASN A 64 8.81 -1.07 -44.70
CA ASN A 64 9.12 -2.46 -45.00
C ASN A 64 8.57 -3.43 -43.94
N LYS A 65 7.86 -4.47 -44.41
CA LYS A 65 7.76 -5.74 -43.69
C LYS A 65 9.19 -6.24 -43.51
N ASP A 66 9.60 -6.40 -42.26
CA ASP A 66 10.44 -7.50 -41.76
C ASP A 66 11.12 -7.06 -40.48
N LYS A 67 10.59 -7.56 -39.36
CA LYS A 67 11.37 -7.94 -38.18
C LYS A 67 10.54 -8.93 -37.40
N SER A 68 10.87 -10.20 -37.57
CA SER A 68 10.61 -11.25 -36.59
C SER A 68 11.32 -10.84 -35.29
N SER A 69 10.68 -10.00 -34.50
CA SER A 69 11.11 -9.71 -33.14
C SER A 69 10.62 -10.88 -32.29
N SER A 70 11.52 -11.82 -32.04
CA SER A 70 11.41 -12.75 -30.93
C SER A 70 11.18 -11.92 -29.66
N SER A 71 9.92 -11.78 -29.24
CA SER A 71 9.61 -11.23 -27.93
C SER A 71 10.32 -12.11 -26.91
N PRO A 72 11.17 -11.56 -26.02
CA PRO A 72 11.67 -12.37 -24.93
C PRO A 72 10.45 -12.86 -24.14
N LEU A 73 10.45 -14.16 -23.82
CA LEU A 73 9.32 -14.90 -23.25
C LEU A 73 8.83 -14.34 -21.88
N PHE A 74 9.49 -13.30 -21.37
CA PHE A 74 9.12 -12.48 -20.22
C PHE A 74 9.21 -11.00 -20.63
N SER A 75 8.09 -10.27 -20.57
CA SER A 75 8.11 -8.83 -20.84
C SER A 75 8.92 -8.12 -19.74
N LEU A 76 9.84 -7.22 -20.12
CA LEU A 76 10.62 -6.37 -19.20
C LEU A 76 9.73 -5.72 -18.13
N HIS A 77 8.53 -5.30 -18.53
CA HIS A 77 7.54 -4.70 -17.65
C HIS A 77 7.01 -5.66 -16.58
N PHE A 78 6.86 -6.95 -16.90
CA PHE A 78 6.46 -7.95 -15.92
C PHE A 78 7.60 -8.21 -14.91
N PHE A 79 8.85 -8.22 -15.36
CA PHE A 79 9.98 -8.34 -14.45
C PHE A 79 10.10 -7.16 -13.48
N GLN A 80 9.90 -5.92 -13.97
CA GLN A 80 9.84 -4.72 -13.13
C GLN A 80 8.76 -4.81 -12.05
N LYS A 81 7.58 -5.33 -12.41
CA LYS A 81 6.49 -5.61 -11.47
C LYS A 81 6.88 -6.60 -10.38
N LEU A 82 7.56 -7.69 -10.74
CA LEU A 82 8.03 -8.67 -9.76
C LEU A 82 9.07 -8.07 -8.79
N ILE A 83 9.97 -7.22 -9.28
CA ILE A 83 10.91 -6.49 -8.42
C ILE A 83 10.16 -5.56 -7.47
N ALA A 84 9.19 -4.79 -7.98
CA ALA A 84 8.38 -3.89 -7.16
C ALA A 84 7.65 -4.65 -6.05
N GLU A 85 7.03 -5.79 -6.36
CA GLU A 85 6.37 -6.66 -5.37
C GLU A 85 7.35 -7.22 -4.33
N LEU A 86 8.52 -7.68 -4.75
CA LEU A 86 9.57 -8.18 -3.84
C LEU A 86 10.04 -7.10 -2.86
N VAL A 87 10.42 -5.94 -3.40
CA VAL A 87 10.96 -4.81 -2.63
C VAL A 87 9.88 -4.22 -1.73
N GLY A 88 8.66 -4.06 -2.23
CA GLY A 88 7.55 -3.56 -1.43
C GLY A 88 7.18 -4.50 -0.30
N THR A 89 7.07 -5.81 -0.54
CA THR A 89 6.80 -6.76 0.56
C THR A 89 7.96 -6.84 1.55
N TYR A 90 9.21 -6.73 1.08
CA TYR A 90 10.37 -6.63 1.98
C TYR A 90 10.23 -5.45 2.95
N TYR A 91 10.04 -4.22 2.44
CA TYR A 91 9.97 -3.04 3.30
C TYR A 91 8.71 -3.02 4.17
N LEU A 92 7.58 -3.50 3.65
CA LEU A 92 6.34 -3.67 4.40
C LEU A 92 6.57 -4.53 5.66
N VAL A 93 7.11 -5.73 5.46
CA VAL A 93 7.35 -6.67 6.55
C VAL A 93 8.47 -6.18 7.44
N PHE A 94 9.55 -5.62 6.87
CA PHE A 94 10.66 -5.07 7.64
C PHE A 94 10.20 -3.97 8.60
N ALA A 95 9.53 -2.93 8.12
CA ALA A 95 9.12 -1.81 8.97
C ALA A 95 8.06 -2.22 9.99
N GLY A 96 7.03 -2.96 9.54
CA GLY A 96 5.95 -3.42 10.41
C GLY A 96 6.46 -4.32 11.53
N CYS A 97 7.25 -5.36 11.21
CA CYS A 97 7.82 -6.25 12.21
C CYS A 97 8.94 -5.59 13.04
N ALA A 98 9.72 -4.65 12.48
CA ALA A 98 10.67 -3.85 13.27
C ALA A 98 9.97 -3.06 14.37
N SER A 99 8.79 -2.49 14.11
CA SER A 99 8.04 -1.76 15.15
C SER A 99 7.66 -2.66 16.33
N ILE A 100 7.34 -3.94 16.06
CA ILE A 100 7.06 -4.95 17.09
C ILE A 100 8.35 -5.31 17.86
N ALA A 101 9.46 -5.52 17.14
CA ALA A 101 10.75 -5.83 17.75
C ALA A 101 11.24 -4.70 18.66
N VAL A 102 11.19 -3.45 18.17
CA VAL A 102 11.54 -2.25 18.94
C VAL A 102 10.64 -2.13 20.17
N ASN A 103 9.34 -2.30 20.01
CA ASN A 103 8.39 -2.23 21.12
C ASN A 103 8.73 -3.24 22.23
N ALA A 104 9.06 -4.47 21.84
CA ALA A 104 9.37 -5.53 22.77
C ALA A 104 10.72 -5.33 23.49
N GLN A 105 11.74 -4.80 22.80
CA GLN A 105 13.08 -4.60 23.39
C GLN A 105 13.23 -3.27 24.15
N HIS A 106 12.39 -2.28 23.88
CA HIS A 106 12.52 -0.93 24.44
C HIS A 106 11.33 -0.56 25.33
N ASN A 107 10.96 -1.42 26.27
CA ASN A 107 9.95 -1.14 27.32
C ASN A 107 8.62 -0.57 26.78
N ASN A 108 8.09 -1.15 25.70
CA ASN A 108 6.85 -0.70 25.04
C ASN A 108 6.86 0.75 24.52
N ALA A 109 8.02 1.27 24.11
CA ALA A 109 8.18 2.65 23.62
C ALA A 109 7.30 3.00 22.41
N VAL A 110 6.93 2.02 21.57
CA VAL A 110 6.14 2.26 20.36
C VAL A 110 4.64 2.19 20.65
N THR A 111 4.22 1.30 21.56
CA THR A 111 2.83 0.94 21.87
C THR A 111 2.05 0.35 20.68
N LEU A 112 0.85 -0.19 20.93
CA LEU A 112 -0.02 -0.71 19.87
C LEU A 112 -0.37 0.36 18.82
N VAL A 113 -0.61 1.61 19.26
CA VAL A 113 -0.97 2.71 18.35
C VAL A 113 0.20 3.05 17.43
N GLY A 114 1.44 3.07 17.94
CA GLY A 114 2.61 3.29 17.11
C GLY A 114 2.85 2.15 16.11
N ILE A 115 2.66 0.90 16.52
CA ILE A 115 2.75 -0.27 15.64
C ILE A 115 1.72 -0.15 14.51
N ALA A 116 0.47 0.20 14.85
CA ALA A 116 -0.60 0.42 13.88
C ALA A 116 -0.23 1.50 12.86
N VAL A 117 0.26 2.66 13.34
CA VAL A 117 0.70 3.76 12.49
C VAL A 117 1.84 3.33 11.56
N VAL A 118 2.82 2.56 12.04
CA VAL A 118 3.92 2.08 11.18
C VAL A 118 3.40 1.17 10.07
N TRP A 119 2.52 0.21 10.37
CA TRP A 119 1.93 -0.67 9.35
C TRP A 119 1.17 0.09 8.27
N GLY A 120 0.39 1.11 8.64
CA GLY A 120 -0.31 1.92 7.64
C GLY A 120 0.60 2.86 6.87
N LEU A 121 1.53 3.54 7.54
CA LEU A 121 2.46 4.49 6.90
C LEU A 121 3.39 3.80 5.91
N VAL A 122 3.91 2.61 6.23
CA VAL A 122 4.77 1.90 5.28
C VAL A 122 4.01 1.52 4.01
N VAL A 123 2.75 1.07 4.12
CA VAL A 123 1.93 0.77 2.94
C VAL A 123 1.64 2.04 2.14
N MET A 124 1.28 3.14 2.80
CA MET A 124 1.08 4.43 2.14
C MET A 124 2.33 4.84 1.33
N VAL A 125 3.51 4.83 1.97
CA VAL A 125 4.78 5.19 1.33
C VAL A 125 5.08 4.27 0.15
N LEU A 126 4.88 2.96 0.30
CA LEU A 126 5.15 2.00 -0.77
C LEU A 126 4.18 2.12 -1.94
N ILE A 127 2.89 2.41 -1.69
CA ILE A 127 1.92 2.68 -2.76
C ILE A 127 2.34 3.92 -3.54
N TYR A 128 2.72 5.02 -2.88
CA TYR A 128 3.17 6.22 -3.59
C TYR A 128 4.51 6.03 -4.31
N SER A 129 5.39 5.18 -3.78
CA SER A 129 6.73 4.96 -4.35
C SER A 129 6.72 3.96 -5.51
N LEU A 130 5.93 2.88 -5.40
CA LEU A 130 5.98 1.73 -6.31
C LEU A 130 4.66 1.45 -7.03
N GLY A 131 3.55 2.10 -6.63
CA GLY A 131 2.21 1.83 -7.19
C GLY A 131 2.08 2.11 -8.67
N HIS A 132 2.90 2.99 -9.25
CA HIS A 132 2.97 3.21 -10.68
C HIS A 132 3.56 2.01 -11.47
N ILE A 133 4.23 1.08 -10.77
CA ILE A 133 4.76 -0.19 -11.31
C ILE A 133 3.87 -1.36 -10.86
N SER A 134 3.79 -1.59 -9.54
CA SER A 134 2.97 -2.61 -8.87
C SER A 134 2.90 -2.32 -7.36
N ALA A 135 1.74 -2.53 -6.75
CA ALA A 135 1.58 -2.38 -5.31
C ALA A 135 0.50 -3.29 -4.70
N HIS A 136 0.63 -4.60 -4.88
CA HIS A 136 -0.21 -5.55 -4.15
C HIS A 136 0.40 -5.87 -2.78
N PHE A 137 1.68 -6.25 -2.77
CA PHE A 137 2.50 -6.64 -1.62
C PHE A 137 1.88 -7.73 -0.72
N ASN A 138 0.81 -8.37 -1.20
CA ASN A 138 -0.10 -9.19 -0.43
C ASN A 138 -0.74 -10.27 -1.33
N PRO A 139 -0.55 -11.57 -1.02
CA PRO A 139 -1.17 -12.66 -1.76
C PRO A 139 -2.71 -12.59 -1.77
N ALA A 140 -3.35 -12.19 -0.66
CA ALA A 140 -4.81 -12.09 -0.58
C ALA A 140 -5.36 -11.03 -1.54
N VAL A 141 -4.71 -9.85 -1.60
CA VAL A 141 -5.07 -8.78 -2.56
C VAL A 141 -4.85 -9.24 -4.00
N THR A 142 -3.70 -9.89 -4.27
CA THR A 142 -3.36 -10.40 -5.61
C THR A 142 -4.41 -11.40 -6.11
N ILE A 143 -4.78 -12.36 -5.26
CA ILE A 143 -5.81 -13.37 -5.56
C ILE A 143 -7.18 -12.70 -5.74
N ALA A 144 -7.56 -11.76 -4.86
CA ALA A 144 -8.84 -11.08 -4.93
C ALA A 144 -9.01 -10.29 -6.24
N LEU A 145 -8.01 -9.49 -6.63
CA LEU A 145 -8.00 -8.77 -7.90
C LEU A 145 -8.08 -9.72 -9.10
N ALA A 146 -7.36 -10.84 -9.05
CA ALA A 146 -7.39 -11.84 -10.12
C ALA A 146 -8.75 -12.54 -10.23
N SER A 147 -9.39 -12.84 -9.10
CA SER A 147 -10.72 -13.48 -9.05
C SER A 147 -11.81 -12.63 -9.72
N CYS A 148 -11.66 -11.30 -9.68
CA CYS A 148 -12.56 -10.36 -10.33
C CYS A 148 -12.17 -10.01 -11.77
N ARG A 149 -11.12 -10.63 -12.33
CA ARG A 149 -10.51 -10.34 -13.65
C ARG A 149 -9.88 -8.93 -13.75
N ARG A 150 -9.45 -8.36 -12.63
CA ARG A 150 -8.68 -7.10 -12.59
C ARG A 150 -7.17 -7.32 -12.60
N PHE A 151 -6.72 -8.57 -12.46
CA PHE A 151 -5.33 -8.96 -12.57
C PHE A 151 -5.22 -10.31 -13.31
N PRO A 152 -4.25 -10.49 -14.22
CA PRO A 152 -4.14 -11.71 -15.02
C PRO A 152 -3.76 -12.93 -14.16
N LEU A 153 -4.60 -13.97 -14.21
CA LEU A 153 -4.47 -15.18 -13.37
C LEU A 153 -3.12 -15.90 -13.51
N ASN A 154 -2.52 -15.89 -14.71
CA ASN A 154 -1.23 -16.53 -14.96
C ASN A 154 -0.05 -15.82 -14.28
N GLN A 155 -0.20 -14.55 -13.86
CA GLN A 155 0.85 -13.82 -13.15
C GLN A 155 0.79 -14.00 -11.63
N VAL A 156 -0.34 -14.48 -11.10
CA VAL A 156 -0.59 -14.63 -9.65
C VAL A 156 0.48 -15.47 -8.96
N PRO A 157 0.88 -16.66 -9.47
CA PRO A 157 1.88 -17.47 -8.78
C PRO A 157 3.23 -16.77 -8.64
N ALA A 158 3.66 -16.05 -9.67
CA ALA A 158 4.93 -15.32 -9.65
C ALA A 158 4.90 -14.15 -8.65
N TYR A 159 3.79 -13.41 -8.60
CA TYR A 159 3.57 -12.35 -7.61
C TYR A 159 3.62 -12.89 -6.18
N ILE A 160 2.89 -13.97 -5.90
CA ILE A 160 2.87 -14.59 -4.57
C ILE A 160 4.27 -15.08 -4.19
N ALA A 161 5.00 -15.71 -5.11
CA ALA A 161 6.36 -16.19 -4.85
C ALA A 161 7.29 -15.04 -4.43
N VAL A 162 7.33 -13.93 -5.17
CA VAL A 162 8.21 -12.81 -4.84
C VAL A 162 7.79 -12.05 -3.58
N GLN A 163 6.48 -11.95 -3.29
CA GLN A 163 5.98 -11.41 -2.04
C GLN A 163 6.44 -12.25 -0.85
N VAL A 164 6.32 -13.58 -0.94
CA VAL A 164 6.79 -14.50 0.11
C VAL A 164 8.32 -14.42 0.28
N ILE A 165 9.09 -14.40 -0.82
CA ILE A 165 10.55 -14.22 -0.76
C ILE A 165 10.93 -12.90 -0.09
N GLY A 166 10.27 -11.80 -0.43
CA GLY A 166 10.48 -10.49 0.19
C GLY A 166 10.20 -10.54 1.70
N SER A 167 9.09 -11.18 2.11
CA SER A 167 8.73 -11.35 3.51
C SER A 167 9.74 -12.20 4.30
N ILE A 168 10.18 -13.33 3.74
CA ILE A 168 11.23 -14.18 4.35
C ILE A 168 12.52 -13.38 4.53
N SER A 169 12.94 -12.67 3.48
CA SER A 169 14.17 -11.87 3.50
C SER A 169 14.13 -10.78 4.58
N ALA A 170 13.02 -10.05 4.68
CA ALA A 170 12.83 -9.04 5.73
C ALA A 170 12.84 -9.65 7.13
N SER A 171 12.17 -10.78 7.30
CA SER A 171 12.09 -11.52 8.57
C SER A 171 13.47 -12.01 9.01
N ALA A 172 14.27 -12.54 8.08
CA ALA A 172 15.64 -12.98 8.34
C ALA A 172 16.54 -11.79 8.71
N THR A 173 16.43 -10.66 7.99
CA THR A 173 17.16 -9.43 8.34
C THR A 173 16.83 -8.98 9.76
N LEU A 174 15.55 -8.93 10.14
CA LEU A 174 15.14 -8.52 11.48
C LEU A 174 15.63 -9.47 12.56
N ARG A 175 15.60 -10.79 12.30
CA ARG A 175 16.13 -11.78 13.23
C ARG A 175 17.61 -11.50 13.57
N LEU A 176 18.40 -11.15 12.56
CA LEU A 176 19.82 -10.81 12.72
C LEU A 176 20.03 -9.44 13.39
N LEU A 177 19.32 -8.41 12.95
CA LEU A 177 19.52 -7.03 13.44
C LEU A 177 19.10 -6.84 14.90
N PHE A 178 18.05 -7.55 15.34
CA PHE A 178 17.51 -7.44 16.69
C PHE A 178 17.95 -8.61 17.60
N ASP A 179 18.88 -9.45 17.13
CA ASP A 179 19.38 -10.63 17.88
C ASP A 179 18.26 -11.53 18.44
N LEU A 180 17.24 -11.80 17.62
CA LEU A 180 16.03 -12.54 18.01
C LEU A 180 16.21 -14.05 17.79
N ASN A 181 17.28 -14.62 18.35
CA ASN A 181 17.78 -15.95 18.00
C ASN A 181 17.20 -17.12 18.80
N ASN A 182 16.45 -16.85 19.86
CA ASN A 182 15.91 -17.88 20.74
C ASN A 182 14.72 -18.64 20.12
N ASP A 183 14.45 -19.83 20.66
CA ASP A 183 13.43 -20.75 20.18
C ASP A 183 12.03 -20.36 20.70
N VAL A 184 11.34 -19.52 19.93
CA VAL A 184 10.17 -18.75 20.41
C VAL A 184 8.88 -19.57 20.46
N CYS A 185 8.77 -20.66 19.70
CA CYS A 185 7.47 -21.27 19.40
C CYS A 185 6.82 -22.02 20.59
N GLY A 186 7.46 -22.06 21.77
CA GLY A 186 6.96 -22.75 22.96
C GLY A 186 7.17 -22.07 24.32
N LYS A 187 7.77 -20.86 24.39
CA LYS A 187 8.08 -20.20 25.68
C LYS A 187 7.60 -18.76 25.73
N LYS A 188 7.09 -18.37 26.91
CA LYS A 188 6.39 -17.11 27.19
C LYS A 188 7.26 -15.84 27.16
N HIS A 189 8.52 -15.92 26.70
CA HIS A 189 9.52 -14.85 26.87
C HIS A 189 10.43 -14.57 25.67
N ASP A 190 10.05 -14.96 24.44
CA ASP A 190 10.73 -14.47 23.24
C ASP A 190 9.77 -13.81 22.26
N VAL A 191 10.31 -12.89 21.46
CA VAL A 191 9.54 -11.99 20.58
C VAL A 191 9.36 -12.64 19.21
N PHE A 192 8.18 -13.21 18.96
CA PHE A 192 7.80 -13.65 17.61
C PHE A 192 7.18 -12.48 16.84
N LEU A 193 7.73 -12.16 15.67
CA LEU A 193 7.29 -11.02 14.86
C LEU A 193 6.15 -11.36 13.87
N GLY A 194 5.83 -12.65 13.74
CA GLY A 194 4.69 -13.12 12.95
C GLY A 194 3.37 -12.97 13.69
N SER A 195 2.28 -13.35 13.01
CA SER A 195 0.93 -13.30 13.58
C SER A 195 0.56 -14.64 14.21
N TYR A 196 -0.11 -14.60 15.37
CA TYR A 196 -0.70 -15.77 16.03
C TYR A 196 -1.99 -15.37 16.76
N PRO A 197 -2.99 -16.25 16.85
CA PRO A 197 -4.25 -15.92 17.50
C PRO A 197 -4.03 -15.82 19.02
N SER A 198 -4.54 -14.74 19.64
CA SER A 198 -4.50 -14.57 21.10
C SER A 198 -5.56 -15.43 21.80
N GLY A 199 -6.70 -15.64 21.13
CA GLY A 199 -7.85 -16.40 21.61
C GLY A 199 -8.06 -17.72 20.87
N SER A 200 -9.32 -18.08 20.62
CA SER A 200 -9.66 -19.27 19.84
C SER A 200 -9.36 -19.08 18.35
N ASP A 201 -9.10 -20.18 17.66
CA ASP A 201 -8.88 -20.18 16.21
C ASP A 201 -10.06 -19.56 15.45
N LEU A 202 -11.29 -19.81 15.89
CA LEU A 202 -12.50 -19.23 15.29
C LEU A 202 -12.54 -17.70 15.44
N GLN A 203 -12.16 -17.19 16.61
CA GLN A 203 -12.11 -15.75 16.86
C GLN A 203 -11.01 -15.08 16.01
N GLY A 204 -9.83 -15.70 15.93
CA GLY A 204 -8.74 -15.24 15.06
C GLY A 204 -9.14 -15.25 13.58
N PHE A 205 -9.79 -16.32 13.13
CA PHE A 205 -10.31 -16.44 11.77
C PHE A 205 -11.35 -15.38 11.44
N ALA A 206 -12.34 -15.19 12.31
CA ALA A 206 -13.38 -14.19 12.11
C ALA A 206 -12.79 -12.78 12.04
N MET A 207 -11.86 -12.45 12.95
CA MET A 207 -11.19 -11.15 12.94
C MET A 207 -10.40 -10.94 11.64
N GLU A 208 -9.52 -11.88 11.26
CA GLU A 208 -8.73 -11.79 10.01
C GLU A 208 -9.60 -11.68 8.76
N PHE A 209 -10.70 -12.43 8.70
CA PHE A 209 -11.66 -12.32 7.61
C PHE A 209 -12.23 -10.91 7.52
N ILE A 210 -12.72 -10.36 8.64
CA ILE A 210 -13.38 -9.05 8.69
C ILE A 210 -12.40 -7.93 8.33
N ILE A 211 -11.22 -7.88 8.96
CA ILE A 211 -10.25 -6.80 8.71
C ILE A 211 -9.71 -6.86 7.28
N THR A 212 -9.52 -8.05 6.71
CA THR A 212 -9.05 -8.17 5.33
C THR A 212 -10.16 -7.85 4.32
N ALA A 213 -11.40 -8.24 4.60
CA ALA A 213 -12.55 -7.82 3.82
C ALA A 213 -12.70 -6.29 3.82
N PHE A 214 -12.55 -5.65 4.98
CA PHE A 214 -12.61 -4.19 5.08
C PHE A 214 -11.46 -3.52 4.30
N LEU A 215 -10.22 -4.00 4.46
CA LEU A 215 -9.09 -3.53 3.67
C LEU A 215 -9.35 -3.63 2.16
N MET A 216 -9.76 -4.81 1.69
CA MET A 216 -9.96 -5.05 0.26
C MET A 216 -11.18 -4.29 -0.30
N PHE A 217 -12.23 -4.07 0.50
CA PHE A 217 -13.34 -3.22 0.14
C PHE A 217 -12.88 -1.79 -0.11
N VAL A 218 -12.06 -1.24 0.79
CA VAL A 218 -11.48 0.11 0.63
C VAL A 218 -10.56 0.16 -0.58
N VAL A 219 -9.67 -0.81 -0.76
CA VAL A 219 -8.79 -0.92 -1.93
C VAL A 219 -9.62 -0.88 -3.21
N CYS A 220 -10.69 -1.66 -3.31
CA CYS A 220 -11.57 -1.61 -4.46
C CYS A 220 -12.25 -0.25 -4.61
N ALA A 221 -12.79 0.33 -3.54
CA ALA A 221 -13.52 1.59 -3.61
C ALA A 221 -12.67 2.75 -4.14
N VAL A 222 -11.39 2.83 -3.72
CA VAL A 222 -10.49 3.91 -4.16
C VAL A 222 -9.87 3.67 -5.53
N THR A 223 -9.63 2.39 -5.92
CA THR A 223 -8.99 2.06 -7.20
C THR A 223 -9.97 1.92 -8.38
N THR A 224 -11.28 1.97 -8.14
CA THR A 224 -12.30 1.69 -9.17
C THR A 224 -13.23 2.86 -9.48
N GLY A 225 -13.03 4.00 -8.81
CA GLY A 225 -13.85 5.19 -9.03
C GLY A 225 -13.04 6.36 -9.56
N ASN A 226 -13.62 7.12 -10.49
CA ASN A 226 -13.14 8.46 -10.87
C ASN A 226 -13.31 9.51 -9.74
N ARG A 227 -13.62 9.07 -8.52
CA ARG A 227 -14.02 9.91 -7.38
C ARG A 227 -12.86 10.34 -6.50
N THR A 228 -11.74 9.64 -6.58
CA THR A 228 -10.56 9.91 -5.76
C THR A 228 -9.42 10.22 -6.71
N SER A 229 -8.74 11.35 -6.50
CA SER A 229 -7.47 11.57 -7.19
C SER A 229 -6.53 10.43 -6.81
N ALA A 230 -5.80 9.87 -7.79
CA ALA A 230 -4.80 8.82 -7.54
C ALA A 230 -3.82 9.17 -6.40
N GLU A 231 -3.68 10.48 -6.13
CA GLU A 231 -2.93 11.07 -5.03
C GLU A 231 -3.40 10.66 -3.63
N LEU A 232 -4.66 10.26 -3.40
CA LEU A 232 -5.18 9.92 -2.06
C LEU A 232 -5.30 8.41 -1.79
N GLU A 233 -5.16 7.57 -2.81
CA GLU A 233 -5.37 6.12 -2.68
C GLU A 233 -4.44 5.49 -1.62
N GLY A 234 -3.15 5.83 -1.68
CA GLY A 234 -2.15 5.33 -0.72
C GLY A 234 -2.44 5.74 0.72
N LEU A 235 -2.86 6.99 0.95
CA LEU A 235 -3.23 7.49 2.27
C LEU A 235 -4.44 6.76 2.83
N ILE A 236 -5.50 6.58 2.03
CA ILE A 236 -6.72 5.91 2.47
C ILE A 236 -6.44 4.44 2.78
N ILE A 237 -5.73 3.72 1.90
CA ILE A 237 -5.38 2.31 2.12
C ILE A 237 -4.49 2.16 3.35
N GLY A 238 -3.47 3.00 3.52
CA GLY A 238 -2.61 3.01 4.69
C GLY A 238 -3.37 3.29 5.99
N ALA A 239 -4.25 4.29 5.99
CA ALA A 239 -5.09 4.62 7.15
C ALA A 239 -6.03 3.47 7.54
N THR A 240 -6.59 2.75 6.56
CA THR A 240 -7.41 1.56 6.83
C THR A 240 -6.61 0.45 7.49
N ILE A 241 -5.35 0.23 7.06
CA ILE A 241 -4.48 -0.75 7.71
C ILE A 241 -4.20 -0.34 9.16
N SER A 242 -3.83 0.92 9.42
CA SER A 242 -3.63 1.42 10.79
C SER A 242 -4.89 1.18 11.65
N LEU A 243 -6.06 1.54 11.13
CA LEU A 243 -7.34 1.36 11.82
C LEU A 243 -7.58 -0.12 12.17
N ASN A 244 -7.38 -1.02 11.20
CA ASN A 244 -7.55 -2.46 11.40
C ASN A 244 -6.56 -3.04 12.41
N VAL A 245 -5.34 -2.51 12.50
CA VAL A 245 -4.37 -2.94 13.51
C VAL A 245 -4.82 -2.52 14.91
N ILE A 246 -5.34 -1.29 15.09
CA ILE A 246 -5.76 -0.77 16.40
C ILE A 246 -6.75 -1.71 17.11
N PHE A 247 -7.78 -2.21 16.41
CA PHE A 247 -8.78 -3.08 17.03
C PHE A 247 -8.57 -4.58 16.77
N GLY A 248 -7.84 -4.95 15.72
CA GLY A 248 -7.65 -6.35 15.32
C GLY A 248 -6.46 -7.06 15.98
N ALA A 249 -5.45 -6.29 16.41
CA ALA A 249 -4.16 -6.84 16.82
C ALA A 249 -4.26 -7.72 18.07
N GLU A 250 -5.01 -7.27 19.08
CA GLU A 250 -5.17 -8.03 20.34
C GLU A 250 -5.92 -9.36 20.16
N VAL A 251 -6.67 -9.52 19.05
CA VAL A 251 -7.44 -10.74 18.76
C VAL A 251 -6.65 -11.70 17.88
N SER A 252 -5.99 -11.19 16.84
CA SER A 252 -5.41 -11.99 15.76
C SER A 252 -3.98 -11.59 15.36
N GLY A 253 -3.44 -10.50 15.88
CA GLY A 253 -2.18 -9.91 15.43
C GLY A 253 -2.28 -9.11 14.12
N SER A 254 -3.50 -8.92 13.58
CA SER A 254 -3.82 -8.12 12.38
C SER A 254 -2.86 -8.36 11.21
N SER A 255 -2.86 -9.57 10.68
CA SER A 255 -2.06 -9.95 9.52
C SER A 255 -2.55 -9.29 8.25
N MET A 256 -3.81 -9.54 7.87
CA MET A 256 -4.42 -9.17 6.59
C MET A 256 -3.69 -9.70 5.33
N ASN A 257 -2.57 -10.40 5.49
CA ASN A 257 -1.61 -10.65 4.43
C ASN A 257 -0.90 -11.99 4.64
N PRO A 258 -1.20 -13.02 3.81
CA PRO A 258 -0.57 -14.33 3.92
C PRO A 258 0.97 -14.29 3.87
N ALA A 259 1.58 -13.42 3.06
CA ALA A 259 3.04 -13.31 3.01
C ALA A 259 3.62 -12.73 4.32
N ARG A 260 2.96 -11.72 4.91
CA ARG A 260 3.34 -11.11 6.19
C ARG A 260 3.31 -12.09 7.37
N SER A 261 2.44 -13.11 7.32
CA SER A 261 2.44 -14.18 8.32
C SER A 261 3.41 -15.31 7.99
N LEU A 262 3.50 -15.71 6.72
CA LEU A 262 4.30 -16.86 6.30
C LEU A 262 5.81 -16.62 6.41
N GLY A 263 6.30 -15.43 6.08
CA GLY A 263 7.73 -15.12 6.14
C GLY A 263 8.34 -15.31 7.54
N PRO A 264 7.81 -14.63 8.58
CA PRO A 264 8.26 -14.86 9.95
C PRO A 264 8.04 -16.32 10.42
N ALA A 265 6.93 -16.96 10.03
CA ALA A 265 6.67 -18.35 10.37
C ALA A 265 7.76 -19.30 9.85
N LEU A 266 8.21 -19.10 8.61
CA LEU A 266 9.30 -19.88 8.01
C LEU A 266 10.65 -19.60 8.69
N VAL A 267 10.95 -18.33 8.99
CA VAL A 267 12.23 -17.94 9.61
C VAL A 267 12.36 -18.43 11.05
N TRP A 268 11.26 -18.45 11.81
CA TRP A 268 11.24 -18.92 13.21
C TRP A 268 10.77 -20.37 13.36
N GLY A 269 10.37 -21.04 12.28
CA GLY A 269 9.79 -22.39 12.34
C GLY A 269 8.48 -22.45 13.13
N CYS A 270 7.73 -21.34 13.22
CA CYS A 270 6.55 -21.24 14.06
C CYS A 270 5.26 -21.12 13.25
N TYR A 271 4.47 -22.20 13.25
CA TYR A 271 3.31 -22.37 12.39
C TYR A 271 1.97 -22.37 13.14
N LYS A 272 1.97 -22.02 14.42
CA LYS A 272 0.74 -22.02 15.25
C LYS A 272 -0.31 -21.11 14.64
N GLY A 273 -1.46 -21.68 14.25
CA GLY A 273 -2.56 -20.94 13.63
C GLY A 273 -2.26 -20.44 12.21
N ILE A 274 -1.17 -20.85 11.56
CA ILE A 274 -0.76 -20.30 10.24
C ILE A 274 -1.86 -20.43 9.19
N TRP A 275 -2.63 -21.52 9.24
CA TRP A 275 -3.74 -21.77 8.33
C TRP A 275 -4.80 -20.66 8.33
N ILE A 276 -5.02 -20.02 9.50
CA ILE A 276 -5.94 -18.89 9.66
C ILE A 276 -5.48 -17.74 8.77
N TYR A 277 -4.19 -17.40 8.85
CA TYR A 277 -3.60 -16.27 8.12
C TYR A 277 -3.41 -16.52 6.63
N LEU A 278 -3.48 -17.77 6.19
CA LEU A 278 -3.51 -18.10 4.77
C LEU A 278 -4.94 -18.04 4.23
N LEU A 279 -5.91 -18.61 4.96
CA LEU A 279 -7.28 -18.77 4.49
C LEU A 279 -8.17 -17.55 4.76
N ALA A 280 -8.24 -17.06 5.99
CA ALA A 280 -9.17 -15.99 6.37
C ALA A 280 -8.90 -14.68 5.61
N PRO A 281 -7.64 -14.19 5.48
CA PRO A 281 -7.36 -13.02 4.65
C PRO A 281 -7.77 -13.20 3.20
N THR A 282 -7.46 -14.36 2.61
CA THR A 282 -7.79 -14.66 1.22
C THR A 282 -9.29 -14.67 0.98
N LEU A 283 -10.06 -15.33 1.86
CA LEU A 283 -11.52 -15.38 1.77
C LEU A 283 -12.16 -14.00 2.01
N GLY A 284 -11.67 -13.23 2.98
CA GLY A 284 -12.14 -11.88 3.24
C GLY A 284 -11.90 -10.96 2.04
N ALA A 285 -10.68 -10.98 1.48
CA ALA A 285 -10.33 -10.17 0.32
C ALA A 285 -11.17 -10.54 -0.91
N VAL A 286 -11.29 -11.83 -1.23
CA VAL A 286 -12.11 -12.30 -2.36
C VAL A 286 -13.57 -11.86 -2.17
N SER A 287 -14.15 -12.07 -0.99
CA SER A 287 -15.53 -11.69 -0.69
C SER A 287 -15.77 -10.19 -0.93
N ALA A 288 -14.88 -9.33 -0.41
CA ALA A 288 -14.98 -7.88 -0.60
C ALA A 288 -14.80 -7.45 -2.06
N ALA A 289 -13.85 -8.04 -2.80
CA ALA A 289 -13.65 -7.73 -4.20
C ALA A 289 -14.89 -8.05 -5.06
N TRP A 290 -15.57 -9.16 -4.76
CA TRP A 290 -16.83 -9.52 -5.41
C TRP A 290 -17.97 -8.59 -5.01
N ILE A 291 -18.10 -8.20 -3.73
CA ILE A 291 -19.07 -7.19 -3.29
C ILE A 291 -18.88 -5.89 -4.07
N CYS A 292 -17.65 -5.39 -4.18
CA CYS A 292 -17.36 -4.17 -4.94
C CYS A 292 -17.64 -4.31 -6.44
N LYS A 293 -17.45 -5.50 -7.01
CA LYS A 293 -17.80 -5.76 -8.42
C LYS A 293 -19.32 -5.76 -8.64
N LEU A 294 -20.09 -6.21 -7.65
CA LEU A 294 -21.55 -6.32 -7.71
C LEU A 294 -22.28 -5.03 -7.30
N LEU A 295 -21.58 -4.00 -6.84
CA LEU A 295 -22.13 -2.67 -6.53
C LEU A 295 -21.73 -1.68 -7.64
N PRO A 296 -22.52 -1.52 -8.72
CA PRO A 296 -22.20 -0.57 -9.78
C PRO A 296 -22.21 0.86 -9.24
N SER A 297 -21.26 1.69 -9.70
CA SER A 297 -21.31 3.12 -9.46
C SER A 297 -22.56 3.70 -10.12
N THR A 298 -23.46 4.28 -9.33
CA THR A 298 -24.63 5.07 -9.76
C THR A 298 -24.24 6.43 -10.36
N GLN A 299 -23.23 6.46 -11.24
CA GLN A 299 -22.94 7.65 -12.03
C GLN A 299 -23.82 7.58 -13.28
N LYS A 300 -24.87 8.40 -13.24
CA LYS A 300 -25.72 8.76 -14.37
C LYS A 300 -24.81 9.11 -15.55
N LYS A 301 -25.00 8.45 -16.70
CA LYS A 301 -24.44 8.93 -17.96
C LYS A 301 -25.09 10.30 -18.19
N GLU A 302 -24.37 11.38 -17.92
CA GLU A 302 -24.73 12.67 -18.50
C GLU A 302 -24.45 12.55 -19.99
N ASN A 303 -25.55 12.54 -20.75
CA ASN A 303 -25.57 12.56 -22.23
C ASN A 303 -25.15 13.93 -22.74
#